data_AF-A0A5C3PUN9-F1
#
_entry.id   AF-A0A5C3PUN9-F1
#
_cell.length_a   1.000
_cell.length_b   1.000
_cell.length_c   1.000
_cell.angle_alpha   90.00
_cell.angle_beta   90.00
_cell.angle_gamma   90.00
#
_symmetry.space_group_name_H-M   'P 1'
#
loop_
_entity.id
_entity.type
_entity.pdbx_description
1 polymer ?
#
loop_
_entity_poly.entity_id
_entity_poly.type
_entity_poly.pdbx_seq_one_letter_code
_entity_poly.pdbx_strand_id
1 'polypeptide(L)'
;MTSTPSPSPLYARLHSLAQSHALPRDVDELLTIRHPSATHAWGHNHLVCNNAGLQDRMDNAAFAAHLASSGRYLTSPTENAKVHEVIVDEHKRTAVVHMSYYLMAKGSSDDEVVENDLIWLLRFTEEAEQEVGGVDGVRIKESVEFIDASASARLGTLVRAANGGQEAGRNHSPGAKTSRGRRAVARPDFGRNLARVTRHRPPGRILTAKFWCHMSQAWLNHSKWYSSLDWCHGLLE
;
A
#
# COMPACT_ATOMS: atom_id res chain seq x y z
N MET A 1 25.97 -36.27 17.36
CA MET A 1 25.39 -34.93 17.55
C MET A 1 25.84 -34.08 16.38
N THR A 2 24.99 -33.88 15.39
CA THR A 2 25.28 -32.98 14.25
C THR A 2 24.96 -31.56 14.67
N SER A 3 25.99 -30.71 14.77
CA SER A 3 25.81 -29.28 15.03
C SER A 3 24.98 -28.66 13.91
N THR A 4 23.90 -27.96 14.25
CA THR A 4 23.14 -27.17 13.29
C THR A 4 24.08 -26.15 12.65
N PRO A 5 24.18 -26.08 11.31
CA PRO A 5 25.03 -25.10 10.67
C PRO A 5 24.55 -23.68 11.00
N SER A 6 25.49 -22.81 11.37
CA SER A 6 25.21 -21.38 11.57
C SER A 6 24.98 -20.70 10.21
N PRO A 7 24.06 -19.73 10.12
CA PRO A 7 23.93 -18.89 8.93
C PRO A 7 25.23 -18.17 8.60
N SER A 8 25.45 -17.88 7.31
CA SER A 8 26.59 -17.09 6.87
C SER A 8 26.48 -15.64 7.35
N PRO A 9 27.59 -14.90 7.46
CA PRO A 9 27.55 -13.46 7.76
C PRO A 9 26.72 -12.66 6.75
N LEU A 10 26.80 -13.01 5.45
CA LEU A 10 26.02 -12.35 4.41
C LEU A 10 24.52 -12.61 4.61
N TYR A 11 24.12 -13.86 4.82
CA TYR A 11 22.73 -14.22 5.13
C TYR A 11 22.17 -13.36 6.27
N ALA A 12 22.90 -13.34 7.40
CA ALA A 12 22.48 -12.61 8.60
C ALA A 12 22.29 -11.11 8.31
N ARG A 13 23.16 -10.52 7.49
CA ARG A 13 23.07 -9.12 7.07
C ARG A 13 21.87 -8.86 6.18
N LEU A 14 21.67 -9.65 5.12
CA LEU A 14 20.55 -9.49 4.19
C LEU A 14 19.21 -9.66 4.92
N HIS A 15 19.13 -10.67 5.78
CA HIS A 15 17.96 -10.94 6.61
C HIS A 15 17.66 -9.77 7.57
N SER A 16 18.68 -9.27 8.27
CA SER A 16 18.53 -8.12 9.18
C SER A 16 18.05 -6.86 8.43
N LEU A 17 18.63 -6.55 7.26
CA LEU A 17 18.19 -5.42 6.45
C LEU A 17 16.74 -5.60 5.97
N ALA A 18 16.35 -6.81 5.57
CA ALA A 18 14.97 -7.11 5.17
C ALA A 18 13.99 -6.91 6.33
N GLN A 19 14.33 -7.37 7.53
CA GLN A 19 13.53 -7.14 8.73
C GLN A 19 13.42 -5.65 9.08
N SER A 20 14.53 -4.90 9.05
CA SER A 20 14.52 -3.46 9.29
C SER A 20 13.75 -2.68 8.22
N HIS A 21 13.68 -3.18 6.98
CA HIS A 21 12.86 -2.57 5.92
C HIS A 21 11.37 -2.81 6.14
N ALA A 22 11.00 -4.00 6.61
CA ALA A 22 9.63 -4.36 6.93
C ALA A 22 9.13 -3.67 8.20
N LEU A 23 9.99 -3.52 9.20
CA LEU A 23 9.68 -2.92 10.51
C LEU A 23 10.66 -1.78 10.88
N PRO A 24 10.75 -0.70 10.08
CA PRO A 24 11.57 0.48 10.41
C PRO A 24 11.00 1.33 11.56
N ARG A 25 11.78 1.66 12.58
CA ARG A 25 11.31 2.49 13.70
C ARG A 25 10.85 3.87 13.23
N ASP A 26 11.51 4.45 12.24
CA ASP A 26 11.13 5.70 11.59
C ASP A 26 11.63 5.76 10.13
N VAL A 27 11.27 6.84 9.43
CA VAL A 27 11.70 7.08 8.04
C VAL A 27 13.23 7.21 7.96
N ASP A 28 13.88 7.79 8.97
CA ASP A 28 15.32 8.04 8.92
C ASP A 28 16.11 6.73 8.98
N GLU A 29 15.67 5.78 9.82
CA GLU A 29 16.20 4.41 9.84
C GLU A 29 15.99 3.72 8.50
N LEU A 30 14.76 3.79 7.94
CA LEU A 30 14.44 3.18 6.65
C LEU A 30 15.34 3.70 5.53
N LEU A 31 15.63 5.01 5.52
CA LEU A 31 16.50 5.63 4.52
C LEU A 31 17.98 5.28 4.75
N THR A 32 18.41 5.10 5.99
CA THR A 32 19.81 4.76 6.34
C THR A 32 20.22 3.35 5.86
N ILE A 33 19.29 2.40 5.86
CA ILE A 33 19.54 1.03 5.40
C ILE A 33 19.50 0.89 3.87
N ARG A 34 19.04 1.93 3.16
CA ARG A 34 18.95 1.97 1.70
C ARG A 34 20.19 2.60 1.09
N HIS A 35 20.54 2.14 -0.10
CA HIS A 35 21.59 2.75 -0.91
C HIS A 35 21.15 4.17 -1.33
N PRO A 36 22.05 5.16 -1.48
CA PRO A 36 21.67 6.52 -1.89
C PRO A 36 20.88 6.59 -3.20
N SER A 37 21.23 5.74 -4.18
CA SER A 37 20.49 5.57 -5.43
C SER A 37 19.50 4.40 -5.42
N ALA A 38 18.95 4.05 -4.25
CA ALA A 38 17.94 3.02 -4.16
C ALA A 38 16.63 3.47 -4.82
N THR A 39 15.90 2.51 -5.38
CA THR A 39 14.57 2.76 -5.97
C THR A 39 13.49 1.96 -5.27
N HIS A 40 12.27 2.47 -5.31
CA HIS A 40 11.06 1.80 -4.87
C HIS A 40 10.05 1.75 -6.02
N ALA A 41 9.31 0.65 -6.14
CA ALA A 41 8.26 0.47 -7.14
C ALA A 41 7.13 -0.42 -6.60
N TRP A 42 6.05 -0.51 -7.37
CA TRP A 42 4.87 -1.31 -7.05
C TRP A 42 4.80 -2.56 -7.92
N GLY A 43 4.19 -3.61 -7.37
CA GLY A 43 3.60 -4.73 -8.10
C GLY A 43 2.11 -4.84 -7.79
N HIS A 44 1.33 -5.73 -8.43
CA HIS A 44 1.64 -6.59 -9.58
C HIS A 44 1.58 -5.82 -10.92
N ASN A 45 2.28 -6.31 -11.95
CA ASN A 45 2.32 -5.64 -13.26
C ASN A 45 0.95 -5.29 -13.84
N HIS A 46 -0.04 -6.20 -13.76
CA HIS A 46 -1.38 -5.89 -14.29
C HIS A 46 -2.06 -4.75 -13.52
N LEU A 47 -1.97 -4.75 -12.20
CA LEU A 47 -2.49 -3.67 -11.35
C LEU A 47 -1.80 -2.35 -11.70
N VAL A 48 -0.47 -2.35 -11.74
CA VAL A 48 0.36 -1.18 -12.03
C VAL A 48 0.10 -0.62 -13.43
N CYS A 49 0.08 -1.47 -14.45
CA CYS A 49 -0.20 -1.05 -15.83
C CYS A 49 -1.56 -0.38 -16.01
N ASN A 50 -2.56 -0.74 -15.17
CA ASN A 50 -3.90 -0.15 -15.24
C ASN A 50 -4.09 1.06 -14.29
N ASN A 51 -3.09 1.39 -13.48
CA ASN A 51 -3.15 2.50 -12.52
C ASN A 51 -1.92 3.40 -12.70
N ALA A 52 -2.05 4.47 -13.49
CA ALA A 52 -0.94 5.38 -13.85
C ALA A 52 -0.15 5.88 -12.63
N GLY A 53 -0.82 6.07 -11.50
CA GLY A 53 -0.20 6.50 -10.26
C GLY A 53 0.75 5.52 -9.57
N LEU A 54 0.72 4.25 -9.96
CA LEU A 54 1.60 3.21 -9.43
C LEU A 54 2.76 2.90 -10.41
N GLN A 55 2.80 3.52 -11.58
CA GLN A 55 3.78 3.19 -12.63
C GLN A 55 5.14 3.83 -12.38
N ASP A 56 5.18 4.90 -11.58
CA ASP A 56 6.41 5.62 -11.29
C ASP A 56 7.32 4.81 -10.36
N ARG A 57 8.62 4.86 -10.65
CA ARG A 57 9.66 4.42 -9.71
C ARG A 57 10.08 5.61 -8.87
N MET A 58 10.09 5.43 -7.56
CA MET A 58 10.47 6.46 -6.60
C MET A 58 11.92 6.29 -6.20
N ASP A 59 12.70 7.38 -6.19
CA ASP A 59 13.96 7.42 -5.45
C ASP A 59 13.70 7.57 -3.94
N ASN A 60 14.75 7.66 -3.13
CA ASN A 60 14.61 7.80 -1.68
C ASN A 60 13.85 9.06 -1.25
N ALA A 61 14.02 10.18 -1.95
CA ALA A 61 13.35 11.44 -1.61
C ALA A 61 11.85 11.36 -1.94
N ALA A 62 11.52 10.87 -3.14
CA ALA A 62 10.14 10.61 -3.56
C ALA A 62 9.47 9.57 -2.66
N PHE A 63 10.18 8.52 -2.26
CA PHE A 63 9.64 7.50 -1.36
C PHE A 63 9.39 8.03 0.06
N ALA A 64 10.28 8.86 0.61
CA ALA A 64 10.06 9.52 1.90
C ALA A 64 8.87 10.49 1.84
N ALA A 65 8.80 11.31 0.79
CA ALA A 65 7.69 12.22 0.55
C ALA A 65 6.36 11.46 0.38
N HIS A 66 6.42 10.31 -0.30
CA HIS A 66 5.33 9.36 -0.40
C HIS A 66 4.89 8.98 1.01
N LEU A 67 5.70 8.27 1.82
CA LEU A 67 5.35 7.83 3.18
C LEU A 67 4.77 8.95 4.08
N ALA A 68 5.33 10.16 4.01
CA ALA A 68 4.83 11.31 4.76
C ALA A 68 3.42 11.76 4.33
N SER A 69 3.08 11.63 3.04
CA SER A 69 1.81 12.09 2.47
C SER A 69 0.61 11.28 2.98
N SER A 70 0.66 9.96 3.03
CA SER A 70 -0.47 9.17 3.53
C SER A 70 -0.41 8.88 5.02
N GLY A 71 0.75 9.04 5.66
CA GLY A 71 0.81 9.08 7.12
C GLY A 71 -0.13 10.13 7.73
N ARG A 72 -0.62 11.10 6.94
CA ARG A 72 -1.66 12.08 7.30
C ARG A 72 -3.06 11.46 7.43
N TYR A 73 -3.37 10.45 6.62
CA TYR A 73 -4.71 9.86 6.53
C TYR A 73 -4.84 8.51 7.22
N LEU A 74 -3.72 7.88 7.53
CA LEU A 74 -3.68 6.53 8.02
C LEU A 74 -3.00 6.43 9.38
N THR A 75 -3.53 5.57 10.22
CA THR A 75 -2.96 5.17 11.51
C THR A 75 -2.95 3.66 11.60
N SER A 76 -2.25 3.13 12.60
CA SER A 76 -2.24 1.71 12.92
C SER A 76 -2.47 1.59 14.42
N PRO A 77 -3.22 0.58 14.90
CA PRO A 77 -3.21 0.29 16.31
C PRO A 77 -1.77 -0.11 16.69
N THR A 78 -1.28 0.40 17.81
CA THR A 78 0.09 0.17 18.31
C THR A 78 0.46 -1.32 18.24
N GLU A 79 1.63 -1.63 17.67
CA GLU A 79 2.29 -2.95 17.62
C GLU A 79 1.79 -4.02 16.62
N ASN A 80 0.99 -3.68 15.61
CA ASN A 80 0.34 -4.75 14.82
C ASN A 80 1.03 -5.20 13.53
N ALA A 81 2.03 -4.50 13.00
CA ALA A 81 2.71 -5.01 11.80
C ALA A 81 3.41 -6.34 12.11
N LYS A 82 3.14 -7.37 11.31
CA LYS A 82 3.62 -8.73 11.56
C LYS A 82 4.38 -9.23 10.36
N VAL A 83 5.66 -9.55 10.56
CA VAL A 83 6.45 -10.32 9.59
C VAL A 83 6.13 -11.79 9.81
N HIS A 84 5.60 -12.45 8.78
CA HIS A 84 5.31 -13.89 8.82
C HIS A 84 6.52 -14.70 8.42
N GLU A 85 7.23 -14.26 7.39
CA GLU A 85 8.41 -14.96 6.86
C GLU A 85 9.38 -14.00 6.16
N VAL A 86 10.67 -14.31 6.24
CA VAL A 86 11.73 -13.70 5.44
C VAL A 86 12.52 -14.81 4.75
N ILE A 87 12.51 -14.80 3.42
CA ILE A 87 13.28 -15.74 2.60
C ILE A 87 14.43 -14.97 1.95
N VAL A 88 15.66 -15.45 2.13
CA VAL A 88 16.87 -14.84 1.56
C VAL A 88 17.49 -15.76 0.52
N ASP A 89 17.77 -15.23 -0.66
CA ASP A 89 18.64 -15.84 -1.67
C ASP A 89 19.98 -15.09 -1.65
N GLU A 90 20.96 -15.65 -0.92
CA GLU A 90 22.28 -15.05 -0.76
C GLU A 90 23.03 -14.90 -2.09
N HIS A 91 22.88 -15.88 -2.98
CA HIS A 91 23.58 -15.89 -4.25
C HIS A 91 23.09 -14.77 -5.16
N LYS A 92 21.78 -14.54 -5.20
CA LYS A 92 21.19 -13.44 -5.98
C LYS A 92 21.12 -12.12 -5.23
N ARG A 93 21.49 -12.10 -3.94
CA ARG A 93 21.35 -10.94 -3.04
C ARG A 93 19.95 -10.36 -3.12
N THR A 94 18.98 -11.22 -2.89
CA THR A 94 17.57 -10.83 -2.83
C THR A 94 16.92 -11.37 -1.56
N ALA A 95 15.90 -10.67 -1.09
CA ALA A 95 15.03 -11.16 -0.04
C ALA A 95 13.57 -10.97 -0.43
N VAL A 96 12.74 -11.92 0.01
CA VAL A 96 11.29 -11.81 -0.03
C VAL A 96 10.81 -11.73 1.41
N VAL A 97 9.99 -10.73 1.72
CA VAL A 97 9.35 -10.61 3.04
C VAL A 97 7.85 -10.76 2.87
N HIS A 98 7.26 -11.72 3.58
CA HIS A 98 5.81 -11.81 3.73
C HIS A 98 5.41 -11.19 5.05
N MET A 99 4.51 -10.22 5.00
CA MET A 99 4.07 -9.49 6.18
C MET A 99 2.65 -8.96 6.04
N SER A 100 2.08 -8.53 7.16
CA SER A 100 0.81 -7.80 7.18
C SER A 100 0.93 -6.48 7.92
N TYR A 101 0.30 -5.44 7.37
CA TYR A 101 0.01 -4.19 8.07
C TYR A 101 -1.44 -4.18 8.53
N TYR A 102 -1.72 -3.62 9.70
CA TYR A 102 -3.09 -3.46 10.21
C TYR A 102 -3.38 -1.98 10.34
N LEU A 103 -4.22 -1.47 9.44
CA LEU A 103 -4.34 -0.05 9.16
C LEU A 103 -5.76 0.46 9.38
N MET A 104 -5.86 1.71 9.82
CA MET A 104 -7.11 2.40 10.08
C MET A 104 -7.09 3.77 9.41
N ALA A 105 -8.26 4.26 9.02
CA ALA A 105 -8.41 5.64 8.55
C ALA A 105 -8.40 6.61 9.75
N LYS A 106 -7.51 7.61 9.72
CA LYS A 106 -7.48 8.69 10.70
C LYS A 106 -8.76 9.52 10.60
N GLY A 107 -9.32 9.84 11.77
CA GLY A 107 -10.55 10.63 11.87
C GLY A 107 -11.82 9.85 11.50
N SER A 108 -11.72 8.55 11.23
CA SER A 108 -12.89 7.69 11.07
C SER A 108 -13.62 7.54 12.41
N SER A 109 -14.95 7.62 12.38
CA SER A 109 -15.79 7.23 13.52
C SER A 109 -15.94 5.71 13.66
N ASP A 110 -15.59 4.98 12.58
CA ASP A 110 -15.53 3.53 12.55
C ASP A 110 -14.10 3.10 12.91
N ASP A 111 -13.97 2.29 13.97
CA ASP A 111 -12.70 1.73 14.45
C ASP A 111 -12.28 0.49 13.64
N GLU A 112 -12.73 0.38 12.38
CA GLU A 112 -12.37 -0.73 11.51
C GLU A 112 -10.86 -0.75 11.23
N VAL A 113 -10.25 -1.85 11.65
CA VAL A 113 -8.86 -2.21 11.33
C VAL A 113 -8.85 -3.10 10.09
N VAL A 114 -8.19 -2.64 9.05
CA VAL A 114 -8.02 -3.37 7.80
C VAL A 114 -6.63 -4.00 7.79
N GLU A 115 -6.58 -5.32 7.75
CA GLU A 115 -5.35 -6.06 7.46
C GLU A 115 -5.01 -5.95 5.97
N ASN A 116 -3.78 -5.55 5.66
CA ASN A 116 -3.21 -5.53 4.33
C ASN A 116 -2.05 -6.52 4.31
N ASP A 117 -2.30 -7.69 3.74
CA ASP A 117 -1.29 -8.73 3.51
C ASP A 117 -0.47 -8.38 2.28
N LEU A 118 0.85 -8.45 2.39
CA LEU A 118 1.74 -7.98 1.33
C LEU A 118 3.05 -8.74 1.27
N ILE A 119 3.69 -8.62 0.11
CA ILE A 119 5.03 -9.11 -0.14
C ILE A 119 5.96 -7.95 -0.49
N TRP A 120 7.12 -7.92 0.15
CA TRP A 120 8.27 -7.15 -0.32
C TRP A 120 9.20 -8.03 -1.12
N LEU A 121 9.65 -7.53 -2.28
CA LEU A 121 10.82 -8.06 -2.98
C LEU A 121 11.95 -7.04 -2.87
N LEU A 122 13.04 -7.44 -2.22
CA LEU A 122 14.20 -6.60 -1.96
C LEU A 122 15.40 -7.10 -2.75
N ARG A 123 16.17 -6.17 -3.31
CA ARG A 123 17.50 -6.44 -3.88
C ARG A 123 18.55 -5.62 -3.16
N PHE A 124 19.70 -6.22 -2.93
CA PHE A 124 20.79 -5.60 -2.17
C PHE A 124 21.98 -5.28 -3.07
N THR A 125 22.85 -4.39 -2.60
CA THR A 125 24.06 -4.01 -3.32
C THR A 125 25.06 -5.16 -3.42
N GLU A 126 25.78 -5.20 -4.53
CA GLU A 126 26.98 -6.02 -4.73
C GLU A 126 28.24 -5.18 -4.49
N GLU A 127 28.29 -3.95 -5.01
CA GLU A 127 29.50 -3.13 -5.02
C GLU A 127 29.86 -2.58 -3.64
N ALA A 128 28.88 -2.38 -2.77
CA ALA A 128 29.11 -1.73 -1.47
C ALA A 128 30.01 -2.55 -0.53
N GLU A 129 30.12 -3.87 -0.74
CA GLU A 129 31.10 -4.70 -0.02
C GLU A 129 32.54 -4.36 -0.39
N GLN A 130 32.75 -3.90 -1.63
CA GLN A 130 34.05 -3.55 -2.18
C GLN A 130 34.50 -2.16 -1.72
N GLU A 131 33.55 -1.27 -1.42
CA GLU A 131 33.82 0.14 -1.10
C GLU A 131 33.87 0.45 0.41
N VAL A 132 33.04 -0.20 1.25
CA VAL A 132 32.77 0.27 2.64
C VAL A 132 33.01 -0.81 3.71
N GLY A 133 33.82 -1.83 3.41
CA GLY A 133 34.33 -2.76 4.44
C GLY A 133 33.62 -4.11 4.51
N GLY A 134 33.35 -4.75 3.37
CA GLY A 134 32.78 -6.10 3.32
C GLY A 134 31.28 -6.12 3.59
N VAL A 135 30.78 -7.17 4.25
CA VAL A 135 29.34 -7.42 4.44
C VAL A 135 28.59 -6.23 5.07
N ASP A 136 29.25 -5.45 5.92
CA ASP A 136 28.65 -4.27 6.55
C ASP A 136 28.32 -3.14 5.57
N GLY A 137 28.96 -3.13 4.39
CA GLY A 137 28.68 -2.20 3.30
C GLY A 137 27.35 -2.49 2.60
N VAL A 138 26.80 -3.69 2.70
CA VAL A 138 25.56 -4.08 2.01
C VAL A 138 24.38 -3.18 2.42
N ARG A 139 23.62 -2.71 1.42
CA ARG A 139 22.44 -1.86 1.57
C ARG A 139 21.33 -2.31 0.61
N ILE A 140 20.10 -1.88 0.84
CA ILE A 140 18.97 -2.14 -0.07
C ILE A 140 19.07 -1.22 -1.30
N LYS A 141 19.10 -1.80 -2.49
CA LYS A 141 19.19 -1.07 -3.77
C LYS A 141 17.84 -0.96 -4.47
N GLU A 142 16.99 -1.97 -4.34
CA GLU A 142 15.65 -1.96 -4.93
C GLU A 142 14.65 -2.56 -3.94
N SER A 143 13.46 -1.97 -3.87
CA SER A 143 12.31 -2.53 -3.16
C SER A 143 11.10 -2.50 -4.07
N VAL A 144 10.37 -3.62 -4.18
CA VAL A 144 9.09 -3.70 -4.86
C VAL A 144 8.04 -4.18 -3.87
N GLU A 145 6.95 -3.43 -3.74
CA GLU A 145 5.84 -3.76 -2.83
C GLU A 145 4.66 -4.35 -3.60
N PHE A 146 4.18 -5.51 -3.17
CA PHE A 146 2.99 -6.17 -3.70
C PHE A 146 1.91 -6.16 -2.61
N ILE A 147 0.93 -5.28 -2.77
CA ILE A 147 -0.14 -5.07 -1.79
C ILE A 147 -1.41 -5.86 -2.11
N ASP A 148 -2.19 -6.19 -1.07
CA ASP A 148 -3.57 -6.65 -1.26
C ASP A 148 -4.44 -5.48 -1.74
N ALA A 149 -4.89 -5.58 -2.99
CA ALA A 149 -5.73 -4.58 -3.60
C ALA A 149 -7.16 -4.51 -3.06
N SER A 150 -7.69 -5.62 -2.54
CA SER A 150 -8.99 -5.59 -1.88
C SER A 150 -8.91 -4.81 -0.57
N ALA A 151 -7.93 -5.14 0.28
CA ALA A 151 -7.68 -4.44 1.54
C ALA A 151 -7.41 -2.94 1.31
N SER A 152 -6.54 -2.62 0.35
CA SER A 152 -6.21 -1.23 0.01
C SER A 152 -7.42 -0.44 -0.50
N ALA A 153 -8.31 -1.07 -1.27
CA ALA A 153 -9.54 -0.44 -1.73
C ALA A 153 -10.54 -0.18 -0.59
N ARG A 154 -10.65 -1.10 0.39
CA ARG A 154 -11.46 -0.90 1.59
C ARG A 154 -10.94 0.27 2.40
N LEU A 155 -9.64 0.28 2.69
CA LEU A 155 -8.99 1.38 3.41
C LEU A 155 -9.18 2.73 2.71
N GLY A 156 -9.09 2.76 1.38
CA GLY A 156 -9.42 3.91 0.55
C GLY A 156 -10.84 4.45 0.75
N THR A 157 -11.80 3.56 0.98
CA THR A 157 -13.20 3.94 1.23
C THR A 157 -13.36 4.56 2.62
N LEU A 158 -12.72 3.97 3.63
CA LEU A 158 -12.73 4.49 5.00
C LEU A 158 -12.09 5.89 5.08
N VAL A 159 -10.94 6.09 4.42
CA VAL A 159 -10.29 7.41 4.38
C VAL A 159 -11.18 8.46 3.74
N ARG A 160 -11.84 8.15 2.61
CA ARG A 160 -12.77 9.09 1.97
C ARG A 160 -13.95 9.43 2.86
N ALA A 161 -14.55 8.43 3.51
CA ALA A 161 -15.66 8.64 4.43
C ALA A 161 -15.26 9.56 5.60
N ALA A 162 -14.08 9.33 6.19
CA ALA A 162 -13.54 10.13 7.29
C ALA A 162 -13.16 11.56 6.90
N ASN A 163 -12.75 11.79 5.64
CA ASN A 163 -12.18 13.07 5.19
C ASN A 163 -13.10 13.84 4.22
N GLY A 164 -14.41 13.63 4.30
CA GLY A 164 -15.39 14.46 3.59
C GLY A 164 -15.57 14.13 2.09
N GLY A 165 -15.13 12.94 1.66
CA GLY A 165 -15.46 12.42 0.34
C GLY A 165 -16.94 12.06 0.29
N GLN A 166 -17.77 12.92 -0.31
CA GLN A 166 -19.17 12.59 -0.57
C GLN A 166 -19.26 11.27 -1.35
N GLU A 167 -19.90 10.27 -0.77
CA GLU A 167 -20.43 9.16 -1.56
C GLU A 167 -21.35 9.76 -2.61
N ALA A 168 -21.11 9.47 -3.89
CA ALA A 168 -22.05 9.80 -4.94
C ALA A 168 -23.34 9.02 -4.66
N GLY A 169 -24.26 9.67 -3.95
CA GLY A 169 -25.46 9.07 -3.40
C GLY A 169 -26.27 8.37 -4.49
N ARG A 170 -26.57 7.10 -4.23
CA ARG A 170 -27.81 6.48 -4.74
C ARG A 170 -28.98 7.13 -4.03
N ASN A 171 -29.38 8.32 -4.48
CA ASN A 171 -30.70 8.85 -4.16
C ASN A 171 -31.72 8.10 -5.03
N HIS A 172 -32.25 6.98 -4.52
CA HIS A 172 -33.53 6.44 -4.96
C HIS A 172 -34.54 6.61 -3.83
N SER A 173 -35.21 7.76 -3.82
CA SER A 173 -36.50 7.89 -3.14
C SER A 173 -37.60 7.40 -4.10
N PRO A 174 -38.52 6.53 -3.67
CA PRO A 174 -39.65 6.10 -4.49
C PRO A 174 -40.71 7.20 -4.50
N GLY A 175 -40.62 8.10 -5.47
CA GLY A 175 -41.61 9.13 -5.74
C GLY A 175 -42.66 8.64 -6.74
N ALA A 176 -43.86 8.39 -6.24
CA ALA A 176 -45.05 7.99 -7.00
C ALA A 176 -45.30 8.82 -8.27
N LYS A 177 -45.63 8.14 -9.37
CA LYS A 177 -46.40 8.73 -10.47
C LYS A 177 -47.61 7.86 -10.80
N THR A 178 -48.73 8.56 -10.81
CA THR A 178 -50.11 8.16 -10.98
C THR A 178 -50.43 7.64 -12.39
N SER A 179 -51.48 6.82 -12.41
CA SER A 179 -52.19 6.18 -13.52
C SER A 179 -52.56 7.05 -14.74
N ARG A 180 -52.52 6.46 -15.95
CA ARG A 180 -53.70 6.09 -16.81
C ARG A 180 -53.28 5.88 -18.28
N GLY A 181 -53.87 4.87 -18.93
CA GLY A 181 -54.07 4.85 -20.40
C GLY A 181 -53.74 3.53 -21.11
N ARG A 182 -54.75 2.66 -21.29
CA ARG A 182 -54.70 1.42 -22.09
C ARG A 182 -54.62 1.70 -23.60
N ARG A 183 -53.92 0.84 -24.35
CA ARG A 183 -54.48 0.06 -25.48
C ARG A 183 -53.49 -1.03 -25.94
N ALA A 184 -53.99 -2.26 -26.00
CA ALA A 184 -53.36 -3.41 -26.65
C ALA A 184 -53.86 -3.51 -28.09
N VAL A 185 -53.02 -3.91 -29.06
CA VAL A 185 -53.37 -4.80 -30.18
C VAL A 185 -52.10 -5.47 -30.77
N ALA A 186 -52.14 -6.82 -30.81
CA ALA A 186 -51.59 -7.83 -31.72
C ALA A 186 -50.15 -7.81 -32.31
N ARG A 187 -49.50 -8.98 -32.16
CA ARG A 187 -48.49 -9.61 -33.04
C ARG A 187 -49.21 -10.44 -34.13
N PRO A 188 -48.64 -10.74 -35.32
CA PRO A 188 -47.51 -11.71 -35.52
C PRO A 188 -46.58 -11.26 -36.69
N ASP A 189 -45.53 -11.92 -37.19
CA ASP A 189 -44.80 -13.15 -36.92
C ASP A 189 -43.37 -13.03 -37.51
N PHE A 190 -42.55 -14.04 -37.23
CA PHE A 190 -41.20 -14.39 -37.70
C PHE A 190 -40.70 -13.91 -39.08
N GLY A 191 -39.42 -13.48 -39.13
CA GLY A 191 -38.62 -13.40 -40.37
C GLY A 191 -37.16 -13.01 -40.11
N ARG A 192 -36.23 -13.91 -40.47
CA ARG A 192 -34.78 -13.88 -40.23
C ARG A 192 -34.07 -12.74 -41.00
N ASN A 193 -33.04 -12.11 -40.41
CA ASN A 193 -31.65 -12.17 -40.91
C ASN A 193 -30.66 -11.26 -40.16
N LEU A 194 -29.53 -11.87 -39.79
CA LEU A 194 -28.14 -11.41 -39.79
C LEU A 194 -27.73 -10.01 -39.25
N ALA A 195 -26.69 -10.10 -38.40
CA ALA A 195 -25.65 -9.11 -38.13
C ALA A 195 -25.98 -7.90 -37.24
N ARG A 196 -25.70 -8.05 -35.93
CA ARG A 196 -24.90 -7.08 -35.16
C ARG A 196 -24.60 -7.64 -33.77
N VAL A 197 -23.35 -8.05 -33.54
CA VAL A 197 -22.81 -8.24 -32.20
C VAL A 197 -22.72 -6.86 -31.55
N THR A 198 -23.80 -6.45 -30.89
CA THR A 198 -23.80 -5.30 -30.01
C THR A 198 -23.10 -5.72 -28.73
N ARG A 199 -21.85 -5.26 -28.55
CA ARG A 199 -21.15 -5.34 -27.27
C ARG A 199 -21.99 -4.59 -26.23
N HIS A 200 -22.64 -5.33 -25.34
CA HIS A 200 -23.16 -4.78 -24.11
C HIS A 200 -21.97 -4.23 -23.29
N ARG A 201 -21.76 -2.91 -23.34
CA ARG A 201 -20.94 -2.22 -22.34
C ARG A 201 -21.76 -2.15 -21.05
N PRO A 202 -21.26 -2.64 -19.90
CA PRO A 202 -21.88 -2.30 -18.63
C PRO A 202 -21.65 -0.80 -18.35
N PRO A 203 -22.68 -0.05 -17.89
CA PRO A 203 -22.53 1.33 -17.46
C PRO A 203 -22.04 1.30 -16.01
N GLY A 204 -20.73 1.38 -15.84
CA GLY A 204 -20.11 1.50 -14.53
C GLY A 204 -18.73 2.09 -14.71
N ARG A 205 -18.65 3.42 -14.79
CA ARG A 205 -17.36 4.12 -14.74
C ARG A 205 -16.73 3.82 -13.38
N ILE A 206 -15.68 3.01 -13.40
CA ILE A 206 -14.75 2.75 -12.31
C ILE A 206 -14.14 4.11 -11.92
N LEU A 207 -14.72 4.76 -10.91
CA LEU A 207 -14.21 5.97 -10.27
C LEU A 207 -13.18 5.67 -9.16
N THR A 208 -12.70 4.43 -9.09
CA THR A 208 -11.80 3.95 -8.02
C THR A 208 -10.31 4.06 -8.36
N ALA A 209 -9.93 4.15 -9.65
CA ALA A 209 -8.53 4.09 -10.07
C ALA A 209 -7.73 5.39 -9.86
N LYS A 210 -8.37 6.56 -9.90
CA LYS A 210 -7.65 7.85 -9.71
C LYS A 210 -7.19 8.09 -8.28
N PHE A 211 -7.89 7.50 -7.30
CA PHE A 211 -7.57 7.66 -5.88
C PHE A 211 -6.47 6.69 -5.42
N TRP A 212 -6.28 5.61 -6.17
CA TRP A 212 -5.31 4.55 -5.90
C TRP A 212 -3.84 4.99 -6.09
N CYS A 213 -3.62 6.08 -6.84
CA CYS A 213 -2.34 6.79 -6.92
C CYS A 213 -1.87 7.39 -5.57
N HIS A 214 -2.74 7.48 -4.56
CA HIS A 214 -2.48 8.27 -3.35
C HIS A 214 -2.51 7.49 -2.03
N MET A 215 -2.75 6.16 -2.02
CA MET A 215 -2.99 5.47 -0.74
C MET A 215 -2.49 4.01 -0.67
N SER A 216 -1.18 3.84 -0.58
CA SER A 216 -0.55 2.54 -0.31
C SER A 216 0.50 2.67 0.81
N GLN A 217 0.11 3.19 1.98
CA GLN A 217 1.07 3.79 2.89
C GLN A 217 0.56 3.94 4.33
N ALA A 218 1.03 3.13 5.26
CA ALA A 218 0.90 3.48 6.67
C ALA A 218 1.85 2.66 7.51
N TRP A 219 2.83 3.31 8.13
CA TRP A 219 3.41 2.76 9.35
C TRP A 219 4.20 3.76 10.20
N LEU A 220 4.83 4.77 9.62
CA LEU A 220 5.94 5.47 10.29
C LEU A 220 5.57 6.62 11.27
N ASN A 221 4.32 6.73 11.72
CA ASN A 221 3.87 7.89 12.50
C ASN A 221 3.63 7.65 14.01
N HIS A 222 4.08 6.54 14.60
CA HIS A 222 3.80 6.24 16.01
C HIS A 222 5.01 6.13 16.96
N SER A 223 6.20 6.55 16.54
CA SER A 223 7.43 6.49 17.36
C SER A 223 7.99 7.86 17.80
N LYS A 224 7.29 8.99 17.55
CA LYS A 224 7.76 10.34 17.96
C LYS A 224 6.77 11.16 18.81
N TRP A 225 5.95 10.51 19.63
CA TRP A 225 5.16 11.21 20.66
C TRP A 225 5.43 10.64 22.06
N TYR A 226 6.65 10.85 22.56
CA TYR A 226 6.93 11.02 23.98
C TYR A 226 8.23 11.83 24.18
N SER A 227 8.16 13.13 23.89
CA SER A 227 8.99 14.15 24.54
C SER A 227 8.21 15.46 24.59
N SER A 228 7.05 15.40 25.24
CA SER A 228 6.31 16.57 25.73
C SER A 228 6.48 16.61 27.24
N LEU A 229 7.61 17.15 27.69
CA LEU A 229 7.73 17.80 28.99
C LEU A 229 8.54 19.07 28.73
N ASP A 230 7.82 20.16 28.46
CA ASP A 230 8.14 21.50 28.96
C ASP A 230 7.09 22.49 28.46
N TRP A 231 5.96 22.53 29.17
CA TRP A 231 5.11 23.71 29.26
C TRP A 231 4.72 23.87 30.74
N CYS A 232 5.59 24.55 31.51
CA CYS A 232 5.24 25.29 32.74
C CYS A 232 6.46 26.07 33.26
N HIS A 233 6.65 27.29 32.76
CA HIS A 233 7.14 28.45 33.52
C HIS A 233 6.34 29.63 32.92
N GLY A 234 5.36 30.22 33.61
CA GLY A 234 5.53 30.95 34.88
C GLY A 234 5.96 32.37 34.50
N LEU A 235 5.04 33.29 34.22
CA LEU A 235 4.61 34.30 35.19
C LEU A 235 5.80 34.85 35.99
N LEU A 236 6.48 35.86 35.43
CA LEU A 236 7.13 36.99 36.08
C LEU A 236 7.94 37.76 35.02
N GLU A 237 7.31 38.76 34.42
CA GLU A 237 7.77 40.15 34.18
C GLU A 237 6.81 40.87 33.22
#